data_AF-A0A2M7A213-F1
#
_entry.id   AF-A0A2M7A213-F1
#
_cell.length_a   1.000
_cell.length_b   1.000
_cell.length_c   1.000
_cell.angle_alpha   90.00
_cell.angle_beta   90.00
_cell.angle_gamma   90.00
#
_symmetry.space_group_name_H-M   'P 1'
#
loop_
_entity.id
_entity.type
_entity.pdbx_description
1 polymer ?
#
loop_
_entity_poly.entity_id
_entity_poly.type
_entity_poly.pdbx_seq_one_letter_code
_entity_poly.pdbx_strand_id
1 'polypeptide(L)'
;MKSTWARATTSIDLLDLDHKGKTILQWSLSPRTQSTILEPETARWDERVEAAQRCQDAGYIVRFRFSPVIPVKNWQAEYAELVELIFARTQPDVISLCAFGWMNVETARGCIDFSLLDPHFVSAMDSAAPFLAVRGFAGGGGHPIPHDARAYLFKVIIDQIRGCHSTIPIALCLETVEMWALFERELGVRLNPYKKSNYYCNCGPLCTPEHSLSEGVTPGKSWFGEAPLIL
;
A
#
# COMPACT_ATOMS: atom_id res chain seq x y z
N MET A 1 27.87 -5.85 12.44
CA MET A 1 27.34 -5.51 11.10
C MET A 1 25.82 -5.66 11.19
N LYS A 2 25.09 -4.56 11.42
CA LYS A 2 23.62 -4.59 11.53
C LYS A 2 23.04 -4.48 10.12
N SER A 3 22.43 -5.54 9.63
CA SER A 3 21.65 -5.51 8.38
C SER A 3 20.32 -4.83 8.64
N THR A 4 20.21 -3.57 8.22
CA THR A 4 18.95 -2.81 8.16
C THR A 4 18.19 -3.21 6.91
N TRP A 5 17.51 -4.34 6.98
CA TRP A 5 16.31 -4.55 6.17
C TRP A 5 15.21 -3.67 6.78
N ALA A 6 14.43 -2.98 5.93
CA ALA A 6 13.32 -2.13 6.32
C ALA A 6 12.24 -2.94 7.05
N ARG A 7 12.46 -3.18 8.33
CA ARG A 7 11.41 -3.63 9.26
C ARG A 7 10.48 -2.43 9.48
N ALA A 8 9.18 -2.69 9.65
CA ALA A 8 8.25 -1.68 10.14
C ALA A 8 8.61 -1.34 11.60
N THR A 9 9.63 -0.50 11.75
CA THR A 9 10.19 -0.05 13.02
C THR A 9 9.79 1.39 13.26
N THR A 10 9.88 1.82 14.52
CA THR A 10 9.71 3.21 14.93
C THR A 10 10.96 4.04 14.65
N SER A 11 11.77 3.74 13.63
CA SER A 11 13.16 4.22 13.52
C SER A 11 13.28 5.76 13.47
N ILE A 12 13.56 6.34 14.64
CA ILE A 12 13.75 7.76 14.93
C ILE A 12 15.17 8.25 14.57
N ASP A 13 16.09 7.34 14.29
CA ASP A 13 17.50 7.66 14.00
C ASP A 13 17.70 8.46 12.69
N LEU A 14 16.62 8.81 11.98
CA LEU A 14 16.63 9.60 10.75
C LEU A 14 16.29 11.08 10.97
N LEU A 15 15.78 11.47 12.15
CA LEU A 15 15.20 12.81 12.36
C LEU A 15 16.20 13.95 12.17
N ASP A 16 17.48 13.73 12.52
CA ASP A 16 18.51 14.77 12.48
C ASP A 16 19.32 14.82 11.17
N LEU A 17 18.95 14.00 10.17
CA LEU A 17 19.67 13.97 8.89
C LEU A 17 19.28 15.15 7.99
N ASP A 18 20.27 15.77 7.34
CA ASP A 18 20.02 16.79 6.30
C ASP A 18 19.47 16.14 5.02
N HIS A 19 18.17 15.89 4.99
CA HIS A 19 17.49 15.23 3.88
C HIS A 19 17.17 16.18 2.70
N LYS A 20 17.38 17.50 2.85
CA LYS A 20 17.15 18.54 1.82
C LYS A 20 15.77 18.50 1.15
N GLY A 21 14.77 17.97 1.86
CA GLY A 21 13.43 17.69 1.31
C GLY A 21 13.37 16.53 0.31
N LYS A 22 14.49 15.91 -0.08
CA LYS A 22 14.56 14.93 -1.19
C LYS A 22 14.38 13.47 -0.76
N THR A 23 13.92 13.24 0.46
CA THR A 23 13.71 11.91 1.01
C THR A 23 12.23 11.73 1.35
N ILE A 24 11.66 10.66 0.82
CA ILE A 24 10.29 10.23 1.12
C ILE A 24 10.40 9.02 2.03
N LEU A 25 9.73 9.07 3.18
CA LEU A 25 9.63 7.95 4.09
C LEU A 25 8.26 7.30 3.95
N GLN A 26 8.24 5.98 3.88
CA GLN A 26 7.01 5.22 3.71
C GLN A 26 6.88 4.17 4.81
N TRP A 27 5.72 4.12 5.45
CA TRP A 27 5.38 3.08 6.41
C TRP A 27 4.43 2.06 5.80
N SER A 28 4.75 0.78 6.02
CA SER A 28 3.77 -0.29 5.87
C SER A 28 2.89 -0.30 7.10
N LEU A 29 1.59 -0.07 6.93
CA LEU A 29 0.60 -0.06 8.00
C LEU A 29 -0.41 -1.18 7.79
N SER A 30 -0.74 -1.83 8.88
CA SER A 30 -1.81 -2.81 8.98
C SER A 30 -2.66 -2.51 10.21
N PRO A 31 -3.96 -2.81 10.17
CA PRO A 31 -4.85 -2.59 11.31
C PRO A 31 -4.46 -3.44 12.51
N ARG A 32 -5.01 -3.09 13.67
CA ARG A 32 -4.65 -3.62 14.99
C ARG A 32 -4.48 -5.14 15.04
N THR A 33 -5.45 -5.91 14.57
CA THR A 33 -5.42 -7.38 14.64
C THR A 33 -4.35 -7.94 13.70
N GLN A 34 -4.27 -7.46 12.46
CA GLN A 34 -3.23 -7.88 11.52
C GLN A 34 -1.83 -7.57 12.06
N SER A 35 -1.59 -6.33 12.52
CA SER A 35 -0.30 -5.91 13.09
C SER A 35 0.10 -6.75 14.30
N THR A 36 -0.85 -7.07 15.18
CA THR A 36 -0.55 -7.78 16.44
C THR A 36 -0.35 -9.29 16.22
N ILE A 37 -1.19 -9.92 15.39
CA ILE A 37 -1.23 -11.38 15.27
C ILE A 37 -0.38 -11.87 14.10
N LEU A 38 -0.43 -11.17 12.96
CA LEU A 38 0.25 -11.59 11.72
C LEU A 38 1.63 -10.96 11.56
N GLU A 39 1.93 -9.88 12.29
CA GLU A 39 3.22 -9.18 12.22
C GLU A 39 3.89 -9.01 13.62
N PRO A 40 3.95 -10.05 14.47
CA PRO A 40 4.30 -9.92 15.89
C PRO A 40 5.73 -9.41 16.16
N GLU A 41 6.64 -9.49 15.18
CA GLU A 41 8.03 -9.04 15.29
C GLU A 41 8.26 -7.58 14.85
N THR A 42 7.18 -6.80 14.73
CA THR A 42 7.21 -5.42 14.24
C THR A 42 6.55 -4.46 15.22
N ALA A 43 6.75 -3.15 15.02
CA ALA A 43 6.06 -2.14 15.83
C ALA A 43 4.54 -2.24 15.65
N ARG A 44 3.79 -1.85 16.68
CA ARG A 44 2.31 -1.86 16.63
C ARG A 44 1.80 -0.83 15.63
N TRP A 45 0.61 -1.07 15.10
CA TRP A 45 -0.06 -0.20 14.12
C TRP A 45 -0.04 1.30 14.48
N ASP A 46 -0.29 1.64 15.74
CA ASP A 46 -0.32 3.01 16.28
C ASP A 46 1.08 3.61 16.48
N GLU A 47 2.04 2.82 16.96
CA GLU A 47 3.44 3.22 17.09
C GLU A 47 4.07 3.58 15.74
N ARG A 48 3.68 2.88 14.67
CA ARG A 48 4.11 3.20 13.31
C ARG A 48 3.56 4.55 12.84
N VAL A 49 2.30 4.87 13.16
CA VAL A 49 1.72 6.19 12.85
C VAL A 49 2.40 7.30 13.64
N GLU A 50 2.71 7.06 14.92
CA GLU A 50 3.47 8.01 15.74
C GLU A 50 4.88 8.27 15.19
N ALA A 51 5.58 7.21 14.77
CA ALA A 51 6.89 7.36 14.14
C ALA A 51 6.80 8.17 12.83
N ALA A 52 5.76 7.92 12.03
CA ALA A 52 5.50 8.67 10.81
C ALA A 52 5.23 10.15 11.09
N GLN A 53 4.43 10.46 12.12
CA GLN A 53 4.19 11.84 12.58
C GLN A 53 5.51 12.54 12.93
N ARG A 54 6.36 11.91 13.74
CA ARG A 54 7.65 12.51 14.14
C ARG A 54 8.56 12.81 12.96
N CYS A 55 8.59 11.92 11.97
CA CYS A 55 9.34 12.16 10.74
C CYS A 55 8.72 13.29 9.91
N GLN A 56 7.39 13.37 9.84
CA GLN A 56 6.72 14.49 9.17
C GLN A 56 7.01 15.82 9.85
N ASP A 57 7.01 15.86 11.19
CA ASP A 57 7.35 17.04 11.99
C ASP A 57 8.80 17.48 11.76
N ALA A 58 9.70 16.54 11.46
CA ALA A 58 11.08 16.81 11.05
C ALA A 58 11.23 17.25 9.58
N GLY A 59 10.13 17.36 8.82
CA GLY A 59 10.13 17.85 7.45
C GLY A 59 10.22 16.79 6.36
N TYR A 60 10.15 15.50 6.71
CA TYR A 60 10.07 14.43 5.71
C TYR A 60 8.69 14.37 5.05
N ILE A 61 8.67 14.01 3.77
CA ILE A 61 7.43 13.60 3.11
C ILE A 61 7.09 12.19 3.57
N VAL A 62 5.86 12.01 4.02
CA VAL A 62 5.36 10.74 4.54
C VAL A 62 4.35 10.12 3.57
N ARG A 63 4.50 8.82 3.34
CA ARG A 63 3.55 8.00 2.61
C ARG A 63 3.14 6.78 3.43
N PHE A 64 1.95 6.27 3.18
CA PHE A 64 1.49 5.02 3.77
C PHE A 64 1.20 3.97 2.73
N ARG A 65 1.42 2.72 3.12
CA ARG A 65 1.14 1.55 2.30
C ARG A 65 0.43 0.51 3.15
N PHE A 66 -0.76 0.11 2.74
CA PHE A 66 -1.48 -1.04 3.29
C PHE A 66 -1.13 -2.25 2.41
N SER A 67 -0.08 -2.99 2.81
CA SER A 67 0.49 -4.06 1.99
C SER A 67 1.06 -5.20 2.85
N PRO A 68 0.40 -6.35 2.90
CA PRO A 68 -0.91 -6.64 2.30
C PRO A 68 -2.08 -6.05 3.11
N VAL A 69 -3.21 -5.81 2.44
CA VAL A 69 -4.53 -5.71 3.06
C VAL A 69 -5.06 -7.13 3.24
N ILE A 70 -5.20 -7.57 4.48
CA ILE A 70 -5.74 -8.88 4.83
C ILE A 70 -7.11 -8.70 5.52
N PRO A 71 -8.21 -9.24 4.97
CA PRO A 71 -9.54 -9.11 5.56
C PRO A 71 -9.70 -10.06 6.74
N VAL A 72 -9.01 -9.77 7.85
CA VAL A 72 -9.23 -10.44 9.13
C VAL A 72 -10.64 -10.14 9.65
N LYS A 73 -11.17 -10.93 10.58
CA LYS A 73 -12.45 -10.62 11.23
C LYS A 73 -12.43 -9.20 11.78
N ASN A 74 -13.52 -8.46 11.57
CA ASN A 74 -13.66 -7.05 11.96
C ASN A 74 -12.74 -6.04 11.22
N TRP A 75 -12.09 -6.44 10.12
CA TRP A 75 -11.16 -5.58 9.36
C TRP A 75 -11.73 -4.20 9.01
N GLN A 76 -13.02 -4.09 8.69
CA GLN A 76 -13.63 -2.81 8.28
C GLN A 76 -13.54 -1.75 9.37
N ALA A 77 -13.90 -2.12 10.61
CA ALA A 77 -13.84 -1.22 11.75
C ALA A 77 -12.39 -0.87 12.11
N GLU A 78 -11.47 -1.84 12.01
CA GLU A 78 -10.06 -1.56 12.31
C GLU A 78 -9.38 -0.71 11.23
N TYR A 79 -9.77 -0.83 9.97
CA TYR A 79 -9.31 0.08 8.92
C TYR A 79 -9.90 1.48 9.08
N ALA A 80 -11.16 1.61 9.52
CA ALA A 80 -11.73 2.91 9.87
C ALA A 80 -10.92 3.57 11.00
N GLU A 81 -10.64 2.84 12.09
CA GLU A 81 -9.80 3.31 13.21
C GLU A 81 -8.39 3.72 12.74
N LEU A 82 -7.75 2.89 11.91
CA LEU A 82 -6.43 3.18 11.36
C LEU A 82 -6.42 4.44 10.50
N VAL A 83 -7.41 4.60 9.61
CA VAL A 83 -7.52 5.76 8.72
C VAL A 83 -7.78 7.04 9.51
N GLU A 84 -8.67 7.01 10.50
CA GLU A 84 -8.91 8.14 11.40
C GLU A 84 -7.63 8.54 12.12
N LEU A 85 -6.88 7.58 12.66
CA LEU A 85 -5.62 7.86 13.35
C LEU A 85 -4.56 8.47 12.43
N ILE A 86 -4.44 7.96 11.20
CA ILE A 86 -3.53 8.49 10.18
C ILE A 86 -3.80 9.97 9.94
N PHE A 87 -5.05 10.35 9.66
CA PHE A 87 -5.39 11.74 9.34
C PHE A 87 -5.45 12.64 10.57
N ALA A 88 -5.64 12.08 11.77
CA ALA A 88 -5.55 12.84 13.02
C ALA A 88 -4.12 13.26 13.38
N ARG A 89 -3.11 12.49 12.93
CA ARG A 89 -1.70 12.69 13.32
C ARG A 89 -0.79 13.12 12.18
N THR A 90 -1.18 12.91 10.94
CA THR A 90 -0.31 13.10 9.78
C THR A 90 -1.05 13.66 8.57
N GLN A 91 -0.30 14.16 7.59
CA GLN A 91 -0.77 14.60 6.28
C GLN A 91 -0.01 13.82 5.19
N PRO A 92 -0.42 12.58 4.89
CA PRO A 92 0.30 11.76 3.93
C PRO A 92 0.20 12.32 2.50
N ASP A 93 1.28 12.16 1.72
CA ASP A 93 1.32 12.53 0.30
C ASP A 93 0.51 11.54 -0.56
N VAL A 94 0.62 10.24 -0.26
CA VAL A 94 -0.09 9.16 -0.95
C VAL A 94 -0.38 8.02 0.02
N ILE A 95 -1.55 7.39 -0.11
CA ILE A 95 -1.87 6.09 0.51
C ILE A 95 -1.95 5.02 -0.57
N SER A 96 -1.30 3.89 -0.39
CA SER A 96 -1.33 2.79 -1.37
C SER A 96 -1.93 1.52 -0.80
N LEU A 97 -2.77 0.86 -1.60
CA LEU A 97 -3.49 -0.35 -1.23
C LEU A 97 -2.95 -1.53 -2.04
N CYS A 98 -2.65 -2.64 -1.37
CA CYS A 98 -2.24 -3.88 -2.00
C CYS A 98 -2.99 -5.02 -1.35
N ALA A 99 -3.94 -5.64 -2.03
CA ALA A 99 -4.64 -6.80 -1.49
C ALA A 99 -3.66 -7.96 -1.23
N PHE A 100 -3.99 -8.80 -0.25
CA PHE A 100 -3.31 -10.08 -0.05
C PHE A 100 -3.29 -10.89 -1.36
N GLY A 101 -2.10 -11.30 -1.79
CA GLY A 101 -1.82 -11.68 -3.17
C GLY A 101 -0.50 -12.41 -3.30
N TRP A 102 -0.09 -12.70 -4.53
CA TRP A 102 1.15 -13.38 -4.95
C TRP A 102 1.17 -14.90 -4.89
N MET A 103 0.00 -15.52 -4.73
CA MET A 103 -0.11 -16.95 -4.53
C MET A 103 -1.52 -17.43 -4.86
N ASN A 104 -1.67 -18.74 -5.03
CA ASN A 104 -2.98 -19.38 -5.10
C ASN A 104 -3.58 -19.58 -3.69
N VAL A 105 -4.83 -20.02 -3.62
CA VAL A 105 -5.56 -20.21 -2.35
C VAL A 105 -4.91 -21.29 -1.48
N GLU A 106 -4.36 -22.35 -2.08
CA GLU A 106 -3.70 -23.43 -1.36
C GLU A 106 -2.45 -22.94 -0.62
N THR A 107 -1.56 -22.23 -1.33
CA THR A 107 -0.39 -21.58 -0.73
C THR A 107 -0.80 -20.54 0.32
N ALA A 108 -1.83 -19.75 0.06
CA ALA A 108 -2.35 -18.78 1.02
C ALA A 108 -2.76 -19.44 2.35
N ARG A 109 -3.43 -20.60 2.31
CA ARG A 109 -3.80 -21.39 3.51
C ARG A 109 -2.60 -21.89 4.30
N GLY A 110 -1.47 -22.11 3.63
CA GLY A 110 -0.20 -22.43 4.29
C GLY A 110 0.50 -21.24 4.92
N CYS A 111 0.20 -20.01 4.48
CA CYS A 111 0.85 -18.79 4.96
C CYS A 111 0.14 -18.15 6.16
N ILE A 112 -1.20 -18.22 6.21
CA ILE A 112 -2.00 -17.60 7.27
C ILE A 112 -3.11 -18.55 7.73
N ASP A 113 -3.45 -18.48 9.03
CA ASP A 113 -4.61 -19.20 9.55
C ASP A 113 -5.91 -18.54 9.06
N PHE A 114 -6.62 -19.23 8.18
CA PHE A 114 -7.88 -18.74 7.60
C PHE A 114 -9.00 -18.60 8.64
N SER A 115 -8.87 -19.18 9.84
CA SER A 115 -9.79 -18.96 10.94
C SER A 115 -9.81 -17.49 11.41
N LEU A 116 -8.74 -16.74 11.12
CA LEU A 116 -8.63 -15.31 11.41
C LEU A 116 -9.35 -14.43 10.38
N LEU A 117 -9.63 -14.96 9.19
CA LEU A 117 -10.22 -14.21 8.09
C LEU A 117 -11.74 -14.06 8.24
N ASP A 118 -12.25 -13.00 7.62
CA ASP A 118 -13.67 -12.79 7.42
C ASP A 118 -14.26 -13.97 6.59
N PRO A 119 -15.30 -14.67 7.09
CA PRO A 119 -15.88 -15.82 6.42
C PRO A 119 -16.37 -15.53 4.99
N HIS A 120 -16.78 -14.29 4.69
CA HIS A 120 -17.17 -13.90 3.34
C HIS A 120 -16.00 -14.04 2.36
N PHE A 121 -14.81 -13.60 2.77
CA PHE A 121 -13.61 -13.71 1.95
C PHE A 121 -13.11 -15.15 1.84
N VAL A 122 -13.19 -15.95 2.93
CA VAL A 122 -12.86 -17.37 2.86
C VAL A 122 -13.73 -18.09 1.84
N SER A 123 -15.05 -17.88 1.90
CA SER A 123 -15.99 -18.47 0.95
C SER A 123 -15.73 -18.02 -0.49
N ALA A 124 -15.40 -16.74 -0.71
CA ALA A 124 -15.09 -16.21 -2.03
C ALA A 124 -13.80 -16.83 -2.61
N MET A 125 -12.75 -16.97 -1.80
CA MET A 125 -11.49 -17.61 -2.19
C MET A 125 -11.71 -19.08 -2.57
N ASP A 126 -12.43 -19.84 -1.75
CA ASP A 126 -12.70 -21.26 -2.02
C ASP A 126 -13.50 -21.47 -3.30
N SER A 127 -14.53 -20.66 -3.50
CA SER A 127 -15.38 -20.76 -4.70
C SER A 127 -14.61 -20.41 -5.97
N ALA A 128 -13.65 -19.48 -5.89
CA ALA A 128 -12.88 -19.01 -7.03
C ALA A 128 -11.62 -19.84 -7.31
N ALA A 129 -11.12 -20.61 -6.33
CA ALA A 129 -9.82 -21.31 -6.42
C ALA A 129 -9.65 -22.15 -7.71
N PRO A 130 -10.63 -22.95 -8.17
CA PRO A 130 -10.47 -23.74 -9.40
C PRO A 130 -10.30 -22.88 -10.65
N PHE A 131 -10.92 -21.70 -10.69
CA PHE A 131 -10.91 -20.79 -11.84
C PHE A 131 -9.72 -19.81 -11.82
N LEU A 132 -9.16 -19.54 -10.64
CA LEU A 132 -7.97 -18.71 -10.52
C LEU A 132 -6.70 -19.50 -10.85
N ALA A 133 -6.66 -20.80 -10.53
CA ALA A 133 -5.53 -21.68 -10.86
C ALA A 133 -5.24 -21.77 -12.36
N VAL A 134 -6.25 -21.59 -13.22
CA VAL A 134 -6.06 -21.58 -14.69
C VAL A 134 -5.54 -20.26 -15.23
N ARG A 135 -5.53 -19.18 -14.42
CA ARG A 135 -5.01 -17.87 -14.79
C ARG A 135 -3.56 -17.75 -14.31
N GLY A 136 -2.66 -17.34 -15.19
CA GLY A 136 -1.29 -16.99 -14.78
C GLY A 136 -1.25 -15.75 -13.89
N PHE A 137 -0.10 -15.49 -13.27
CA PHE A 137 0.13 -14.32 -12.40
C PHE A 137 -0.30 -13.00 -13.07
N ALA A 138 0.09 -12.79 -14.34
CA ALA A 138 -0.26 -11.59 -15.11
C ALA A 138 -1.75 -11.48 -15.50
N GLY A 139 -2.51 -12.58 -15.43
CA GLY A 139 -3.95 -12.63 -15.76
C GLY A 139 -4.87 -12.48 -14.54
N GLY A 140 -4.34 -12.05 -13.39
CA GLY A 140 -5.09 -11.93 -12.14
C GLY A 140 -5.24 -13.23 -11.34
N GLY A 141 -4.67 -14.35 -11.81
CA GLY A 141 -4.65 -15.63 -11.07
C GLY A 141 -3.58 -15.70 -9.98
N GLY A 142 -2.69 -14.71 -9.92
CA GLY A 142 -1.70 -14.57 -8.84
C GLY A 142 -2.28 -14.08 -7.50
N HIS A 143 -3.59 -13.90 -7.39
CA HIS A 143 -4.24 -13.49 -6.14
C HIS A 143 -5.13 -14.60 -5.60
N PRO A 144 -5.08 -14.92 -4.29
CA PRO A 144 -6.02 -15.87 -3.70
C PRO A 144 -7.42 -15.24 -3.59
N ILE A 145 -7.50 -13.92 -3.39
CA ILE A 145 -8.76 -13.17 -3.33
C ILE A 145 -9.23 -12.86 -4.76
N PRO A 146 -10.44 -13.29 -5.18
CA PRO A 146 -10.95 -13.02 -6.51
C PRO A 146 -11.21 -11.52 -6.74
N HIS A 147 -11.30 -11.12 -8.01
CA HIS A 147 -11.42 -9.72 -8.42
C HIS A 147 -12.55 -8.98 -7.69
N ASP A 148 -13.77 -9.52 -7.68
CA ASP A 148 -14.93 -8.84 -7.08
C ASP A 148 -14.78 -8.66 -5.56
N ALA A 149 -14.19 -9.64 -4.88
CA ALA A 149 -13.89 -9.53 -3.45
C ALA A 149 -12.79 -8.50 -3.16
N ARG A 150 -11.77 -8.41 -4.03
CA ARG A 150 -10.75 -7.33 -3.95
C ARG A 150 -11.36 -5.95 -4.22
N ALA A 151 -12.27 -5.84 -5.18
CA ALA A 151 -13.00 -4.60 -5.44
C ALA A 151 -13.81 -4.17 -4.21
N TYR A 152 -14.57 -5.08 -3.60
CA TYR A 152 -15.28 -4.80 -2.35
C TYR A 152 -14.34 -4.34 -1.24
N LEU A 153 -13.25 -5.06 -1.03
CA LEU A 153 -12.21 -4.74 -0.04
C LEU A 153 -11.65 -3.32 -0.23
N PHE A 154 -11.23 -2.99 -1.44
CA PHE A 154 -10.71 -1.66 -1.74
C PHE A 154 -11.77 -0.58 -1.60
N LYS A 155 -13.01 -0.82 -2.07
CA LYS A 155 -14.09 0.16 -1.97
C LYS A 155 -14.32 0.58 -0.52
N VAL A 156 -14.39 -0.36 0.41
CA VAL A 156 -14.57 -0.04 1.83
C VAL A 156 -13.42 0.83 2.35
N ILE A 157 -12.16 0.48 2.06
CA ILE A 157 -11.00 1.25 2.54
C ILE A 157 -10.94 2.64 1.88
N ILE A 158 -11.20 2.71 0.58
CA ILE A 158 -11.28 3.96 -0.17
C ILE A 158 -12.35 4.87 0.42
N ASP A 159 -13.52 4.33 0.78
CA ASP A 159 -14.60 5.10 1.41
C ASP A 159 -14.19 5.65 2.78
N GLN A 160 -13.49 4.86 3.60
CA GLN A 160 -12.94 5.36 4.87
C GLN A 160 -11.96 6.52 4.62
N ILE A 161 -11.03 6.34 3.67
CA ILE A 161 -10.06 7.40 3.31
C ILE A 161 -10.79 8.64 2.82
N ARG A 162 -11.82 8.51 1.98
CA ARG A 162 -12.59 9.63 1.43
C ARG A 162 -13.47 10.31 2.47
N GLY A 163 -13.91 9.58 3.49
CA GLY A 163 -14.60 10.13 4.66
C GLY A 163 -13.71 11.09 5.46
N CYS A 164 -12.41 10.81 5.56
CA CYS A 164 -11.45 11.67 6.26
C CYS A 164 -10.80 12.72 5.34
N HIS A 165 -10.57 12.40 4.07
CA HIS A 165 -9.87 13.28 3.13
C HIS A 165 -10.38 13.11 1.68
N SER A 166 -10.96 14.18 1.13
CA SER A 166 -11.67 14.15 -0.16
C SER A 166 -10.77 13.97 -1.38
N THR A 167 -9.53 14.48 -1.37
CA THR A 167 -8.69 14.55 -2.57
C THR A 167 -7.34 13.84 -2.50
N ILE A 168 -6.98 13.23 -1.36
CA ILE A 168 -5.65 12.62 -1.20
C ILE A 168 -5.43 11.52 -2.24
N PRO A 169 -4.30 11.47 -2.94
CA PRO A 169 -4.01 10.39 -3.89
C PRO A 169 -4.04 9.00 -3.23
N ILE A 170 -4.75 8.07 -3.88
CA ILE A 170 -4.76 6.65 -3.54
C ILE A 170 -4.18 5.88 -4.73
N ALA A 171 -3.29 4.91 -4.46
CA ALA A 171 -2.71 4.06 -5.49
C ALA A 171 -3.00 2.58 -5.25
N LEU A 172 -3.25 1.82 -6.32
CA LEU A 172 -3.50 0.38 -6.23
C LEU A 172 -2.26 -0.40 -6.68
N CYS A 173 -1.63 -1.12 -5.76
CA CYS A 173 -0.41 -1.86 -6.06
C CYS A 173 -0.73 -3.28 -6.55
N LEU A 174 -0.07 -3.68 -7.63
CA LEU A 174 -0.16 -5.03 -8.21
C LEU A 174 -1.58 -5.42 -8.57
N GLU A 175 -2.30 -4.42 -9.05
CA GLU A 175 -3.69 -4.53 -9.44
C GLU A 175 -3.85 -4.46 -10.94
N THR A 176 -4.94 -5.06 -11.43
CA THR A 176 -5.21 -5.13 -12.86
C THR A 176 -5.69 -3.78 -13.38
N VAL A 177 -5.56 -3.57 -14.71
CA VAL A 177 -6.02 -2.32 -15.35
C VAL A 177 -7.51 -2.09 -15.09
N GLU A 178 -8.29 -3.16 -15.08
CA GLU A 178 -9.72 -3.13 -14.79
C GLU A 178 -10.01 -2.64 -13.36
N MET A 179 -9.20 -3.05 -12.38
CA MET A 179 -9.34 -2.58 -11.00
C MET A 179 -9.02 -1.08 -10.88
N TRP A 180 -7.98 -0.62 -11.57
CA TRP A 180 -7.65 0.81 -11.63
C TRP A 180 -8.75 1.63 -12.31
N ALA A 181 -9.31 1.13 -13.41
CA ALA A 181 -10.43 1.78 -14.09
C ALA A 181 -11.69 1.83 -13.22
N LEU A 182 -11.95 0.78 -12.43
CA LEU A 182 -13.11 0.70 -11.55
C LEU A 182 -13.15 1.83 -10.51
N PHE A 183 -11.99 2.26 -10.00
CA PHE A 183 -11.88 3.30 -8.97
C PHE A 183 -11.31 4.63 -9.48
N GLU A 184 -11.24 4.85 -10.79
CA GLU A 184 -10.56 6.01 -11.39
C GLU A 184 -10.97 7.34 -10.74
N ARG A 185 -12.27 7.51 -10.46
CA ARG A 185 -12.82 8.74 -9.86
C ARG A 185 -12.39 8.90 -8.42
N GLU A 186 -12.39 7.81 -7.66
CA GLU A 186 -12.11 7.79 -6.25
C GLU A 186 -10.61 7.81 -5.95
N LEU A 187 -9.73 7.39 -6.87
CA LEU A 187 -8.28 7.33 -6.59
C LEU A 187 -7.63 8.71 -6.48
N GLY A 188 -8.29 9.79 -6.94
CA GLY A 188 -7.78 11.16 -6.80
C GLY A 188 -6.51 11.44 -7.62
N VAL A 189 -6.16 10.53 -8.52
CA VAL A 189 -5.03 10.64 -9.46
C VAL A 189 -5.57 10.87 -10.86
N ARG A 190 -5.13 11.96 -11.52
CA ARG A 190 -5.49 12.17 -12.93
C ARG A 190 -4.68 11.23 -13.80
N LEU A 191 -5.37 10.37 -14.56
CA LEU A 191 -4.75 9.65 -15.66
C LEU A 191 -4.27 10.68 -16.69
N ASN A 192 -2.96 10.78 -16.94
CA ASN A 192 -2.40 11.59 -18.02
C ASN A 192 -2.51 10.82 -19.36
N PRO A 193 -3.42 11.20 -20.28
CA PRO A 193 -3.68 10.43 -21.50
C PRO A 193 -2.48 10.33 -22.46
N TYR A 194 -1.39 11.05 -22.20
CA TYR A 194 -0.17 11.05 -23.00
C TYR A 194 0.95 10.15 -22.45
N LYS A 195 0.80 9.55 -21.26
CA LYS A 195 1.75 8.57 -20.69
C LYS A 195 1.22 7.14 -20.89
N LYS A 196 2.07 6.25 -21.44
CA LYS A 196 1.75 4.82 -21.65
C LYS A 196 1.49 4.05 -20.35
N SER A 197 1.84 4.60 -19.20
CA SER A 197 1.51 4.10 -17.86
C SER A 197 1.23 5.28 -16.92
N ASN A 198 -0.02 5.41 -16.47
CA ASN A 198 -0.44 6.42 -15.50
C ASN A 198 -0.51 5.90 -14.06
N TYR A 199 0.11 4.75 -13.81
CA TYR A 199 0.12 4.16 -12.50
C TYR A 199 1.10 4.93 -11.63
N TYR A 200 0.58 5.76 -10.74
CA TYR A 200 1.33 6.33 -9.62
C TYR A 200 1.74 5.19 -8.69
N CYS A 201 2.80 4.46 -9.04
CA CYS A 201 3.29 3.33 -8.27
C CYS A 201 4.18 3.82 -7.11
N ASN A 202 3.95 3.37 -5.89
CA ASN A 202 4.53 4.02 -4.70
C ASN A 202 5.99 3.66 -4.37
N CYS A 203 6.58 2.69 -5.06
CA CYS A 203 7.80 2.03 -4.59
C CYS A 203 9.06 2.27 -5.44
N GLY A 204 8.95 3.05 -6.53
CA GLY A 204 10.07 3.31 -7.44
C GLY A 204 10.40 4.81 -7.56
N PRO A 205 11.69 5.19 -7.73
CA PRO A 205 12.12 6.58 -7.90
C PRO A 205 11.63 7.23 -9.20
N LEU A 206 11.00 6.46 -10.09
CA LEU A 206 10.45 6.91 -11.38
C LEU A 206 8.94 7.22 -11.33
N CYS A 207 8.32 7.03 -10.17
CA CYS A 207 6.87 7.11 -9.99
C CYS A 207 6.45 8.33 -9.16
N THR A 208 7.32 9.32 -9.07
CA THR A 208 7.01 10.63 -8.51
C THR A 208 5.90 11.27 -9.34
N PRO A 209 4.78 11.69 -8.72
CA PRO A 209 3.91 12.68 -9.33
C PRO A 209 4.66 13.93 -9.77
N GLU A 210 3.98 14.79 -10.52
CA GLU A 210 4.35 16.20 -10.63
C GLU A 210 4.29 16.82 -9.22
N HIS A 211 5.35 16.56 -8.48
CA HIS A 211 5.63 17.00 -7.14
C HIS A 211 6.76 18.02 -7.27
N SER A 212 6.81 19.06 -6.43
CA SER A 212 7.87 20.08 -6.49
C SER A 212 9.26 19.46 -6.42
N LEU A 213 9.39 18.36 -5.67
CA LEU A 213 10.59 17.54 -5.68
C LEU A 213 11.01 17.08 -7.05
N SER A 214 10.11 16.81 -8.00
CA SER A 214 10.38 16.34 -9.36
C SER A 214 10.77 17.44 -10.35
N GLU A 215 10.85 18.71 -9.92
CA GLU A 215 11.29 19.81 -10.78
C GLU A 215 12.68 19.51 -11.35
N GLY A 216 12.77 19.47 -12.68
CA GLY A 216 14.02 19.16 -13.41
C GLY A 216 14.27 17.68 -13.70
N VAL A 217 13.39 16.74 -13.29
CA VAL A 217 13.53 15.30 -13.60
C VAL A 217 12.67 14.90 -14.78
N THR A 218 13.31 14.39 -15.83
CA THR A 218 12.61 13.79 -16.97
C THR A 218 11.97 12.45 -16.56
N PRO A 219 10.67 12.23 -16.82
CA PRO A 219 10.03 10.94 -16.56
C PRO A 219 10.83 9.77 -17.18
N GLY A 220 11.14 8.76 -16.36
CA GLY A 220 11.96 7.61 -16.80
C GLY A 220 13.48 7.77 -16.61
N LYS A 221 13.97 8.90 -16.10
CA LYS A 221 15.37 9.08 -15.68
C LYS A 221 15.46 9.20 -14.16
N SER A 222 16.45 8.55 -13.55
CA SER A 222 16.70 8.69 -12.12
C SER A 222 17.35 10.03 -11.80
N TRP A 223 17.21 10.50 -10.55
CA TRP A 223 17.94 11.64 -10.00
C TRP A 223 19.46 11.57 -10.16
N PHE A 224 19.99 10.35 -10.32
CA PHE A 224 21.42 10.06 -10.42
C PHE A 224 21.89 9.91 -11.87
N GLY A 225 21.05 10.25 -12.85
CA GLY A 225 21.34 10.05 -14.27
C GLY A 225 20.90 8.67 -14.78
N GLU A 226 21.48 8.23 -15.91
CA GLU A 226 21.31 6.87 -16.40
C GLU A 226 21.90 5.89 -15.39
N ALA A 227 21.12 4.89 -14.98
CA ALA A 227 21.63 3.84 -14.12
C ALA A 227 22.83 3.20 -14.82
N PRO A 228 24.01 3.10 -14.18
CA PRO A 228 25.10 2.34 -14.77
C PRO A 228 24.58 0.92 -15.00
N LEU A 229 24.80 0.40 -16.20
CA LEU A 229 24.58 -1.01 -16.52
C LEU A 229 25.39 -1.82 -15.51
N ILE A 230 24.72 -2.38 -14.51
CA ILE A 230 25.32 -3.37 -13.62
C ILE A 230 25.44 -4.63 -14.49
N LEU A 231 26.69 -4.90 -14.93
CA LEU A 231 27.11 -6.19 -15.48
C LEU A 231 27.05 -7.27 -14.41
#